data_AF-A0A7S3YK47-F1
#
_entry.id   AF-A0A7S3YK47-F1
#
_cell.length_a   1.000
_cell.length_b   1.000
_cell.length_c   1.000
_cell.angle_alpha   90.00
_cell.angle_beta   90.00
_cell.angle_gamma   90.00
#
_symmetry.space_group_name_H-M   'P 1'
#
loop_
_entity.id
_entity.type
_entity.pdbx_description
1 polymer ?
#
loop_
_entity_poly.entity_id
_entity_poly.type
_entity_poly.pdbx_seq_one_letter_code
_entity_poly.pdbx_strand_id
1 'polypeptide(L)'
;GQCANGWQPVDCGMSARETKLLFSEPRVPVGAWISPHLPALSRSVESVDGLAKLMKELHGPQAGLGKSLEAAIIGQERNFFGSLLPFVQKLACEAPKLFPDGVAVLQRQRDGTRRLSSRQIASLLACAFFSLLSKVDSVIEKCPELDFAYVFDRCKTQTQYLLHYFQRLEEADAAGEFPERFVDFHRRVVAEEEKKRKFSNDALLKSNAPLRDFKAHSKGEIQDSKGAIHADFANEWIGGGALMGGCVQEEILFMIRPECLASMLFCEVMAPNESIIITGAERFSSYSGYGHTFTWKGDYRDPTPLDSHKRLRTVIVAFDALVATSSNQYKMENMQREIIKAYAALSFPRSCFESHAEKGYAFKAFATGNWGCGAFRGHIPLKAMLQWISASEAGKGPSLHTISKQKLRLQFSKQKLRLWWTTAKNEHARQDDGGITHLTPFFCNNCRYCILRLWRRWGAGLGRGDTQALGGRKDGRVALEGTRELLRRGGHAWGSLLVPYRRTGSAAAREKPRRGPCSRHVRSYAPGV
;
A
#
# COMPACT_ATOMS: atom_id res chain seq x y z
N GLY A 1 -32.25 45.88 8.94
CA GLY A 1 -31.29 45.39 9.95
C GLY A 1 -30.16 44.68 9.25
N GLN A 2 -29.11 45.42 8.91
CA GLN A 2 -27.83 44.86 8.46
C GLN A 2 -26.99 44.56 9.71
N CYS A 3 -26.48 43.34 9.83
CA CYS A 3 -25.37 43.03 10.73
C CYS A 3 -24.21 42.50 9.88
N ALA A 4 -23.35 43.42 9.48
CA ALA A 4 -21.98 43.12 9.07
C ALA A 4 -21.16 42.93 10.34
N ASN A 5 -20.72 41.71 10.62
CA ASN A 5 -19.69 41.47 11.64
C ASN A 5 -18.33 41.52 10.95
N GLY A 6 -17.66 42.65 11.11
CA GLY A 6 -16.29 42.88 10.67
C GLY A 6 -15.32 41.98 11.43
N TRP A 7 -14.60 41.14 10.70
CA TRP A 7 -13.30 40.67 11.13
C TRP A 7 -12.29 41.72 10.67
N GLN A 8 -11.81 42.56 11.59
CA GLN A 8 -10.59 43.31 11.34
C GLN A 8 -9.41 42.33 11.44
N PRO A 9 -8.50 42.28 10.45
CA PRO A 9 -7.24 41.56 10.61
C PRO A 9 -6.46 42.25 11.73
N VAL A 10 -6.08 41.49 12.74
CA VAL A 10 -5.08 41.93 13.71
C VAL A 10 -3.77 42.06 12.94
N ASP A 11 -3.28 43.28 12.77
CA ASP A 11 -1.98 43.57 12.15
C ASP A 11 -0.88 43.18 13.15
N CYS A 12 -0.67 41.87 13.29
CA CYS A 12 0.52 41.32 13.92
C CYS A 12 1.66 41.70 12.98
N GLY A 13 2.43 42.76 13.27
CA GLY A 13 3.48 43.36 12.43
C GLY A 13 4.60 42.40 11.99
N MET A 14 4.23 41.36 11.26
CA MET A 14 5.07 40.36 10.64
C MET A 14 5.25 40.79 9.20
N SER A 15 6.51 40.90 8.77
CA SER A 15 6.81 41.19 7.38
C SER A 15 6.16 40.13 6.48
N ALA A 16 5.80 40.50 5.24
CA ALA A 16 5.27 39.56 4.25
C ALA A 16 6.18 38.32 4.05
N ARG A 17 7.46 38.42 4.40
CA ARG A 17 8.45 37.33 4.38
C ARG A 17 8.26 36.35 5.55
N GLU A 18 7.95 36.84 6.74
CA GLU A 18 7.67 36.02 7.93
C GLU A 18 6.32 35.31 7.84
N THR A 19 5.30 35.97 7.26
CA THR A 19 4.03 35.31 6.90
C THR A 19 4.27 34.21 5.86
N LYS A 20 5.12 34.44 4.86
CA LYS A 20 5.45 33.42 3.83
C LYS A 20 6.15 32.19 4.42
N LEU A 21 6.98 32.35 5.45
CA LEU A 21 7.67 31.25 6.14
C LEU A 21 6.72 30.43 7.03
N LEU A 22 5.82 31.08 7.77
CA LEU A 22 4.83 30.41 8.64
C LEU A 22 3.73 29.65 7.88
N PHE A 23 3.44 30.04 6.64
CA PHE A 23 2.43 29.41 5.79
C PHE A 23 3.01 28.59 4.62
N SER A 24 4.33 28.43 4.53
CA SER A 24 4.93 27.60 3.48
C SER A 24 4.67 26.12 3.73
N GLU A 25 4.12 25.42 2.73
CA GLU A 25 4.01 23.96 2.78
C GLU A 25 5.42 23.36 2.91
N PRO A 26 5.65 22.40 3.83
CA PRO A 26 6.97 21.81 3.99
C PRO A 26 7.38 21.08 2.71
N ARG A 27 8.67 21.18 2.37
CA ARG A 27 9.21 20.64 1.12
C ARG A 27 10.46 19.82 1.38
N VAL A 28 10.60 18.76 0.60
CA VAL A 28 11.84 17.99 0.46
C VAL A 28 12.79 18.80 -0.41
N PRO A 29 13.94 19.29 0.11
CA PRO A 29 14.81 20.20 -0.63
C PRO A 29 15.74 19.46 -1.59
N VAL A 30 15.17 18.67 -2.51
CA VAL A 30 15.89 17.77 -3.44
C VAL A 30 17.02 18.51 -4.16
N GLY A 31 16.74 19.66 -4.78
CA GLY A 31 17.78 20.41 -5.51
C GLY A 31 18.96 20.82 -4.63
N ALA A 32 18.70 21.23 -3.39
CA ALA A 32 19.76 21.60 -2.45
C ALA A 32 20.59 20.39 -2.00
N TRP A 33 19.97 19.23 -1.85
CA TRP A 33 20.68 17.99 -1.50
C TRP A 33 21.59 17.49 -2.63
N ILE A 34 21.17 17.62 -3.88
CA ILE A 34 21.95 17.10 -5.02
C ILE A 34 23.04 18.07 -5.48
N SER A 35 22.84 19.38 -5.32
CA SER A 35 23.77 20.40 -5.82
C SER A 35 25.24 20.20 -5.41
N PRO A 36 25.58 19.83 -4.15
CA PRO A 36 26.96 19.58 -3.75
C PRO A 36 27.62 18.38 -4.45
N HIS A 37 26.82 17.44 -4.96
CA HIS A 37 27.30 16.19 -5.57
C HIS A 37 27.43 16.27 -7.09
N LEU A 38 26.98 17.36 -7.73
CA LEU A 38 27.03 17.51 -9.19
C LEU A 38 28.42 17.29 -9.81
N PRO A 39 29.53 17.83 -9.24
CA PRO A 39 30.85 17.60 -9.83
C PRO A 39 31.23 16.12 -9.84
N ALA A 40 30.92 15.38 -8.76
CA ALA A 40 31.22 13.96 -8.65
C ALA A 40 30.35 13.14 -9.62
N LEU A 41 29.04 13.43 -9.66
CA LEU A 41 28.05 12.75 -10.50
C LEU A 41 28.27 12.96 -12.01
N SER A 42 28.85 14.09 -12.41
CA SER A 42 29.05 14.43 -13.83
C SER A 42 30.28 13.77 -14.45
N ARG A 43 31.11 13.06 -13.67
CA ARG A 43 32.31 12.37 -14.17
C ARG A 43 31.96 11.06 -14.86
N SER A 44 32.72 10.73 -15.91
CA SER A 44 32.67 9.42 -16.56
C SER A 44 33.03 8.31 -15.58
N VAL A 45 32.27 7.22 -15.61
CA VAL A 45 32.50 6.01 -14.82
C VAL A 45 32.48 4.82 -15.79
N GLU A 46 33.63 4.19 -15.96
CA GLU A 46 33.85 3.20 -17.03
C GLU A 46 34.02 1.77 -16.50
N SER A 47 33.90 1.57 -15.19
CA SER A 47 34.10 0.28 -14.55
C SER A 47 33.38 0.14 -13.21
N VAL A 48 33.25 -1.10 -12.75
CA VAL A 48 32.70 -1.46 -11.43
C VAL A 48 33.49 -0.78 -10.30
N ASP A 49 34.82 -0.80 -10.39
CA ASP A 49 35.70 -0.11 -9.44
C ASP A 49 35.52 1.41 -9.47
N GLY A 50 35.31 1.98 -10.67
CA GLY A 50 34.99 3.40 -10.83
C GLY A 50 33.69 3.77 -10.13
N LEU A 51 32.65 2.95 -10.29
CA LEU A 51 31.36 3.18 -9.64
C LEU A 51 31.48 3.02 -8.12
N ALA A 52 32.21 2.03 -7.63
CA ALA A 52 32.47 1.86 -6.20
C ALA A 52 33.23 3.06 -5.61
N LYS A 53 34.19 3.63 -6.35
CA LYS A 53 34.89 4.88 -5.95
C LYS A 53 33.95 6.07 -5.91
N LEU A 54 33.05 6.21 -6.90
CA LEU A 54 32.03 7.26 -6.90
C LEU A 54 31.15 7.15 -5.65
N MET A 55 30.64 5.96 -5.32
CA MET A 55 29.81 5.76 -4.12
C MET A 55 30.56 6.13 -2.83
N LYS A 56 31.87 5.83 -2.75
CA LYS A 56 32.73 6.24 -1.62
C LYS A 56 32.94 7.74 -1.53
N GLU A 57 33.02 8.43 -2.66
CA GLU A 57 33.13 9.89 -2.68
C GLU A 57 31.82 10.55 -2.24
N LEU A 58 30.67 9.99 -2.64
CA LEU A 58 29.36 10.51 -2.28
C LEU A 58 29.02 10.31 -0.79
N HIS A 59 29.39 9.16 -0.21
CA HIS A 59 28.91 8.73 1.12
C HIS A 59 30.02 8.41 2.15
N GLY A 60 31.28 8.54 1.76
CA GLY A 60 32.44 8.24 2.60
C GLY A 60 33.01 6.81 2.41
N PRO A 61 34.14 6.50 3.05
CA PRO A 61 34.98 5.34 2.72
C PRO A 61 34.34 3.97 3.01
N GLN A 62 33.31 3.92 3.86
CA GLN A 62 32.57 2.70 4.20
C GLN A 62 31.49 2.35 3.17
N ALA A 63 31.16 3.28 2.26
CA ALA A 63 30.24 3.00 1.18
C ALA A 63 30.90 2.05 0.16
N GLY A 64 30.06 1.24 -0.48
CA GLY A 64 30.50 0.27 -1.48
C GLY A 64 29.39 0.03 -2.49
N LEU A 65 29.73 -0.64 -3.58
CA LEU A 65 28.74 -1.10 -4.54
C LEU A 65 27.97 -2.29 -3.93
N GLY A 66 26.64 -2.27 -4.05
CA GLY A 66 25.82 -3.38 -3.57
C GLY A 66 26.03 -4.64 -4.42
N LYS A 67 26.07 -5.81 -3.75
CA LYS A 67 26.37 -7.11 -4.39
C LYS A 67 25.40 -7.51 -5.49
N SER A 68 24.12 -7.15 -5.35
CA SER A 68 23.09 -7.46 -6.35
C SER A 68 23.21 -6.58 -7.59
N LEU A 69 23.59 -5.31 -7.42
CA LEU A 69 23.88 -4.40 -8.54
C LEU A 69 25.18 -4.82 -9.25
N GLU A 70 26.24 -5.11 -8.50
CA GLU A 70 27.49 -5.63 -9.07
C GLU A 70 27.23 -6.89 -9.91
N ALA A 71 26.49 -7.86 -9.36
CA ALA A 71 26.12 -9.07 -10.09
C ALA A 71 25.26 -8.81 -11.33
N ALA A 72 24.47 -7.73 -11.36
CA ALA A 72 23.66 -7.35 -12.52
C ALA A 72 24.48 -6.65 -13.62
N ILE A 73 25.63 -6.07 -13.27
CA ILE A 73 26.54 -5.40 -14.21
C ILE A 73 27.44 -6.43 -14.92
N ILE A 74 27.82 -7.52 -14.24
CA ILE A 74 28.70 -8.56 -14.81
C ILE A 74 28.12 -9.12 -16.11
N GLY A 75 28.90 -9.06 -17.19
CA GLY A 75 28.50 -9.47 -18.54
C GLY A 75 27.65 -8.46 -19.32
N GLN A 76 27.35 -7.30 -18.71
CA GLN A 76 26.61 -6.17 -19.32
C GLN A 76 27.41 -4.86 -19.24
N GLU A 77 28.71 -4.93 -18.94
CA GLU A 77 29.55 -3.78 -18.59
C GLU A 77 29.55 -2.71 -19.68
N ARG A 78 29.65 -3.13 -20.95
CA ARG A 78 29.67 -2.19 -22.10
C ARG A 78 28.40 -1.36 -22.16
N ASN A 79 27.23 -1.98 -22.06
CA ASN A 79 25.95 -1.29 -22.14
C ASN A 79 25.69 -0.48 -20.86
N PHE A 80 26.06 -1.03 -19.71
CA PHE A 80 25.86 -0.39 -18.42
C PHE A 80 26.68 0.89 -18.28
N PHE A 81 28.00 0.82 -18.47
CA PHE A 81 28.89 1.99 -18.33
C PHE A 81 28.87 2.90 -19.57
N GLY A 82 28.59 2.37 -20.76
CA GLY A 82 28.56 3.15 -22.00
C GLY A 82 27.27 3.94 -22.23
N SER A 83 26.13 3.49 -21.69
CA SER A 83 24.82 4.11 -21.95
C SER A 83 24.00 4.32 -20.68
N LEU A 84 23.69 3.24 -19.95
CA LEU A 84 22.72 3.28 -18.86
C LEU A 84 23.16 4.15 -17.69
N LEU A 85 24.37 3.94 -17.17
CA LEU A 85 24.89 4.70 -16.03
C LEU A 85 25.05 6.19 -16.37
N PRO A 86 25.65 6.59 -17.50
CA PRO A 86 25.67 8.00 -17.92
C PRO A 86 24.28 8.63 -17.98
N PHE A 87 23.28 7.89 -18.46
CA PHE A 87 21.90 8.36 -18.48
C PHE A 87 21.30 8.54 -17.08
N VAL A 88 21.53 7.59 -16.16
CA VAL A 88 21.11 7.72 -14.75
C VAL A 88 21.84 8.88 -14.06
N GLN A 89 23.13 9.08 -14.31
CA GLN A 89 23.89 10.24 -13.83
C GLN A 89 23.30 11.56 -14.34
N LYS A 90 22.98 11.64 -15.64
CA LYS A 90 22.30 12.79 -16.26
C LYS A 90 20.99 13.12 -15.55
N LEU A 91 20.13 12.12 -15.33
CA LEU A 91 18.86 12.31 -14.62
C LEU A 91 19.05 12.81 -13.19
N ALA A 92 20.04 12.28 -12.45
CA ALA A 92 20.35 12.78 -11.10
C ALA A 92 20.85 14.23 -11.14
N CYS A 93 21.74 14.58 -12.08
CA CYS A 93 22.24 15.94 -12.25
C CYS A 93 21.16 16.96 -12.66
N GLU A 94 20.05 16.52 -13.27
CA GLU A 94 18.92 17.39 -13.60
C GLU A 94 18.09 17.81 -12.37
N ALA A 95 18.23 17.13 -11.22
CA ALA A 95 17.36 17.31 -10.06
C ALA A 95 17.32 18.77 -9.53
N PRO A 96 18.43 19.53 -9.42
CA PRO A 96 18.37 20.94 -9.01
C PRO A 96 17.59 21.84 -9.97
N LYS A 97 17.62 21.54 -11.26
CA LYS A 97 16.84 22.28 -12.28
C LYS A 97 15.37 21.88 -12.26
N LEU A 98 15.07 20.60 -12.03
CA LEU A 98 13.71 20.06 -12.02
C LEU A 98 12.96 20.36 -10.72
N PHE A 99 13.69 20.56 -9.62
CA PHE A 99 13.15 20.82 -8.28
C PHE A 99 13.88 21.99 -7.59
N PRO A 100 13.87 23.20 -8.18
CA PRO A 100 14.57 24.36 -7.60
C PRO A 100 14.05 24.72 -6.21
N ASP A 101 12.73 24.57 -5.99
CA ASP A 101 12.07 24.80 -4.70
C ASP A 101 11.84 23.50 -3.92
N GLY A 102 12.40 22.37 -4.36
CA GLY A 102 12.11 21.06 -3.79
C GLY A 102 10.70 20.52 -4.09
N VAL A 103 10.35 19.39 -3.46
CA VAL A 103 9.07 18.70 -3.63
C VAL A 103 8.19 18.93 -2.40
N ALA A 104 7.05 19.59 -2.58
CA ALA A 104 6.13 19.83 -1.47
C ALA A 104 5.54 18.51 -0.93
N VAL A 105 5.50 18.36 0.39
CA VAL A 105 5.03 17.16 1.08
C VAL A 105 3.50 17.09 1.05
N LEU A 106 2.96 15.89 0.84
CA LEU A 106 1.56 15.56 1.09
C LEU A 106 1.42 15.19 2.56
N GLN A 107 1.11 16.19 3.38
CA GLN A 107 1.06 16.07 4.83
C GLN A 107 -0.15 15.29 5.33
N ARG A 108 0.02 14.59 6.46
CA ARG A 108 -1.06 13.94 7.19
C ARG A 108 -2.14 14.95 7.58
N GLN A 109 -3.39 14.53 7.43
CA GLN A 109 -4.65 15.25 7.65
C GLN A 109 -4.89 16.45 6.71
N ARG A 110 -4.16 16.54 5.59
CA ARG A 110 -4.40 17.55 4.56
C ARG A 110 -4.63 16.90 3.20
N ASP A 111 -5.80 17.10 2.61
CA ASP A 111 -6.02 16.72 1.21
C ASP A 111 -5.11 17.54 0.30
N GLY A 112 -4.55 16.91 -0.73
CA GLY A 112 -3.65 17.60 -1.64
C GLY A 112 -3.20 16.72 -2.79
N THR A 113 -2.71 17.34 -3.86
CA THR A 113 -2.19 16.64 -5.04
C THR A 113 -0.79 17.13 -5.37
N ARG A 114 0.08 16.22 -5.80
CA ARG A 114 1.36 16.49 -6.45
C ARG A 114 1.33 15.87 -7.83
N ARG A 115 1.57 16.69 -8.85
CA ARG A 115 1.75 16.25 -10.22
C ARG A 115 3.24 16.28 -10.53
N LEU A 116 3.77 15.16 -11.01
CA LEU A 116 5.15 15.05 -11.47
C LEU A 116 5.17 14.51 -12.90
N SER A 117 6.05 15.04 -13.74
CA SER A 117 6.34 14.43 -15.05
C SER A 117 7.13 13.13 -14.89
N SER A 118 7.09 12.24 -15.88
CA SER A 118 7.93 11.04 -15.90
C SER A 118 9.43 11.39 -15.80
N ARG A 119 9.87 12.53 -16.36
CA ARG A 119 11.27 12.99 -16.23
C ARG A 119 11.62 13.43 -14.81
N GLN A 120 10.71 14.14 -14.14
CA GLN A 120 10.86 14.49 -12.72
C GLN A 120 10.93 13.23 -11.84
N ILE A 121 10.07 12.25 -12.08
CA ILE A 121 10.08 10.99 -11.33
C ILE A 121 11.37 10.21 -11.59
N ALA A 122 11.79 10.07 -12.85
CA ALA A 122 13.04 9.41 -13.21
C ALA A 122 14.25 10.08 -12.56
N SER A 123 14.27 11.42 -12.48
CA SER A 123 15.29 12.18 -11.75
C SER A 123 15.31 11.86 -10.26
N LEU A 124 14.15 11.83 -9.59
CA LEU A 124 14.07 11.43 -8.17
C LEU A 124 14.58 9.99 -7.95
N LEU A 125 14.17 9.04 -8.79
CA LEU A 125 14.64 7.66 -8.68
C LEU A 125 16.13 7.52 -9.02
N ALA A 126 16.67 8.35 -9.91
CA ALA A 126 18.11 8.40 -10.17
C ALA A 126 18.88 8.95 -8.96
N CYS A 127 18.34 9.92 -8.23
CA CYS A 127 18.90 10.32 -6.94
C CYS A 127 18.86 9.18 -5.92
N ALA A 128 17.79 8.38 -5.90
CA ALA A 128 17.66 7.20 -5.04
C ALA A 128 18.64 6.08 -5.43
N PHE A 129 18.96 5.92 -6.73
CA PHE A 129 19.97 5.00 -7.23
C PHE A 129 21.35 5.27 -6.60
N PHE A 130 21.70 6.54 -6.45
CA PHE A 130 22.94 6.98 -5.81
C PHE A 130 22.81 7.24 -4.31
N SER A 131 21.70 6.86 -3.67
CA SER A 131 21.43 7.06 -2.23
C SER A 131 21.54 8.52 -1.77
N LEU A 132 21.14 9.48 -2.61
CA LEU A 132 21.29 10.92 -2.34
C LEU A 132 20.07 11.56 -1.66
N LEU A 133 19.05 10.78 -1.31
CA LEU A 133 17.80 11.26 -0.73
C LEU A 133 17.70 10.97 0.78
N SER A 134 18.85 10.91 1.46
CA SER A 134 18.98 10.51 2.86
C SER A 134 18.15 11.36 3.83
N LYS A 135 17.61 10.73 4.87
CA LYS A 135 16.82 11.39 5.93
C LYS A 135 17.71 12.23 6.85
N VAL A 136 18.03 13.46 6.43
CA VAL A 136 18.75 14.43 7.28
C VAL A 136 17.83 15.53 7.81
N ASP A 137 16.57 15.55 7.37
CA ASP A 137 15.58 16.58 7.71
C ASP A 137 14.33 15.98 8.40
N SER A 138 13.91 16.61 9.48
CA SER A 138 12.67 16.34 10.24
C SER A 138 11.41 16.27 9.37
N VAL A 139 11.40 16.96 8.22
CA VAL A 139 10.31 16.90 7.23
C VAL A 139 10.14 15.49 6.66
N ILE A 140 11.24 14.76 6.49
CA ILE A 140 11.28 13.48 5.76
C ILE A 140 11.27 12.29 6.72
N GLU A 141 11.54 12.52 8.01
CA GLU A 141 11.33 11.51 9.06
C GLU A 141 9.89 10.98 9.10
N LYS A 142 8.92 11.77 8.64
CA LYS A 142 7.50 11.38 8.55
C LYS A 142 7.12 10.67 7.25
N CYS A 143 8.03 10.58 6.29
CA CYS A 143 7.86 9.88 5.02
C CYS A 143 8.66 8.56 5.00
N PRO A 144 8.28 7.58 4.17
CA PRO A 144 9.10 6.41 3.90
C PRO A 144 10.50 6.79 3.38
N GLU A 145 11.43 5.84 3.37
CA GLU A 145 12.77 6.04 2.82
C GLU A 145 12.80 5.68 1.34
N LEU A 146 13.30 6.59 0.49
CA LEU A 146 13.49 6.36 -0.94
C LEU A 146 14.98 6.19 -1.23
N ASP A 147 15.49 4.97 -1.04
CA ASP A 147 16.88 4.61 -1.27
C ASP A 147 16.98 3.18 -1.82
N PHE A 148 17.79 2.98 -2.87
CA PHE A 148 17.99 1.69 -3.50
C PHE A 148 19.15 0.87 -2.91
N ALA A 149 19.93 1.42 -1.96
CA ALA A 149 21.10 0.76 -1.37
C ALA A 149 20.81 -0.67 -0.88
N TYR A 150 19.73 -0.87 -0.12
CA TYR A 150 19.37 -2.19 0.37
C TYR A 150 19.01 -3.16 -0.77
N VAL A 151 18.25 -2.69 -1.77
CA VAL A 151 17.88 -3.49 -2.94
C VAL A 151 19.12 -3.89 -3.73
N PHE A 152 20.00 -2.93 -4.01
CA PHE A 152 21.24 -3.15 -4.74
C PHE A 152 22.24 -4.02 -3.99
N ASP A 153 22.17 -4.11 -2.65
CA ASP A 153 22.99 -5.06 -1.90
C ASP A 153 22.35 -6.46 -1.87
N ARG A 154 21.06 -6.57 -1.55
CA ARG A 154 20.44 -7.84 -1.12
C ARG A 154 19.44 -8.46 -2.09
N CYS A 155 18.88 -7.68 -3.01
CA CYS A 155 17.67 -8.06 -3.74
C CYS A 155 17.92 -8.16 -5.25
N LYS A 156 18.44 -9.30 -5.70
CA LYS A 156 18.77 -9.57 -7.11
C LYS A 156 17.57 -9.33 -8.05
N THR A 157 16.41 -9.90 -7.72
CA THR A 157 15.20 -9.77 -8.54
C THR A 157 14.76 -8.32 -8.66
N GLN A 158 14.57 -7.60 -7.54
CA GLN A 158 14.15 -6.20 -7.54
C GLN A 158 15.15 -5.29 -8.24
N THR A 159 16.45 -5.56 -8.10
CA THR A 159 17.51 -4.85 -8.85
C THR A 159 17.24 -4.90 -10.36
N GLN A 160 16.82 -6.06 -10.90
CA GLN A 160 16.49 -6.19 -12.33
C GLN A 160 15.30 -5.29 -12.73
N TYR A 161 14.26 -5.19 -11.89
CA TYR A 161 13.12 -4.32 -12.17
C TYR A 161 13.51 -2.84 -12.21
N LEU A 162 14.33 -2.39 -11.26
CA LEU A 162 14.79 -1.00 -11.18
C LEU A 162 15.71 -0.64 -12.34
N LEU A 163 16.66 -1.52 -12.69
CA LEU A 163 17.53 -1.33 -13.86
C LEU A 163 16.73 -1.31 -15.17
N HIS A 164 15.77 -2.23 -15.32
CA HIS A 164 14.91 -2.28 -16.50
C HIS A 164 14.11 -0.98 -16.70
N TYR A 165 13.62 -0.36 -15.63
CA TYR A 165 12.96 0.95 -15.70
C TYR A 165 13.87 2.02 -16.31
N PHE A 166 15.12 2.14 -15.83
CA PHE A 166 16.06 3.11 -16.38
C PHE A 166 16.47 2.77 -17.81
N GLN A 167 16.68 1.49 -18.14
CA GLN A 167 16.97 1.04 -19.51
C GLN A 167 15.87 1.46 -20.48
N ARG A 168 14.61 1.19 -20.13
CA ARG A 168 13.45 1.59 -20.94
C ARG A 168 13.33 3.09 -21.17
N LEU A 169 13.75 3.91 -20.22
CA LEU A 169 13.75 5.37 -20.35
C LEU A 169 14.98 5.88 -21.11
N GLU A 170 16.12 5.21 -20.96
CA GLU A 170 17.37 5.51 -21.68
C GLU A 170 17.18 5.26 -23.18
N GLU A 171 16.65 4.10 -23.55
CA GLU A 171 16.29 3.76 -24.94
C GLU A 171 15.36 4.83 -25.56
N ALA A 172 14.38 5.30 -24.78
CA ALA A 172 13.45 6.33 -25.23
C ALA A 172 14.12 7.72 -25.35
N ASP A 173 14.97 8.13 -24.41
CA ASP A 173 15.72 9.40 -24.49
C ASP A 173 16.67 9.40 -25.69
N ALA A 174 17.37 8.28 -25.94
CA ALA A 174 18.27 8.10 -27.07
C ALA A 174 17.55 8.19 -28.42
N ALA A 175 16.31 7.70 -28.49
CA ALA A 175 15.45 7.83 -29.67
C ALA A 175 14.81 9.22 -29.82
N GLY A 176 14.96 10.13 -28.84
CA GLY A 176 14.25 11.41 -28.83
C GLY A 176 12.76 11.29 -28.48
N GLU A 177 12.35 10.15 -27.91
CA GLU A 177 10.98 9.77 -27.60
C GLU A 177 10.71 9.70 -26.09
N PHE A 178 11.48 10.44 -25.28
CA PHE A 178 11.29 10.46 -23.83
C PHE A 178 9.83 10.80 -23.49
N PRO A 179 9.15 10.00 -22.63
CA PRO A 179 7.72 10.15 -22.42
C PRO A 179 7.35 11.49 -21.79
N GLU A 180 6.58 12.30 -22.52
CA GLU A 180 5.91 13.49 -21.99
C GLU A 180 4.65 13.12 -21.21
N ARG A 181 4.79 12.26 -20.20
CA ARG A 181 3.69 11.80 -19.34
C ARG A 181 3.75 12.44 -17.96
N PHE A 182 2.61 12.44 -17.29
CA PHE A 182 2.48 12.86 -15.89
C PHE A 182 1.92 11.74 -15.02
N VAL A 183 2.30 11.78 -13.74
CA VAL A 183 1.71 10.97 -12.67
C VAL A 183 1.25 11.92 -11.57
N ASP A 184 -0.01 11.75 -11.16
CA ASP A 184 -0.61 12.51 -10.07
C ASP A 184 -0.68 11.65 -8.80
N PHE A 185 -0.17 12.19 -7.71
CA PHE A 185 -0.22 11.61 -6.37
C PHE A 185 -1.17 12.46 -5.53
N HIS A 186 -2.27 11.88 -5.09
CA HIS A 186 -3.30 12.57 -4.31
C HIS A 186 -3.45 11.95 -2.93
N ARG A 187 -3.28 12.73 -1.87
CA ARG A 187 -3.71 12.33 -0.51
C ARG A 187 -5.17 12.71 -0.34
N ARG A 188 -5.99 11.73 0.02
CA ARG A 188 -7.41 11.89 0.33
C ARG A 188 -7.64 11.76 1.84
N VAL A 189 -8.36 12.70 2.46
CA VAL A 189 -8.68 12.70 3.91
C VAL A 189 -10.18 12.79 4.16
N VAL A 190 -10.79 11.72 4.69
CA VAL A 190 -12.22 11.76 5.07
C VAL A 190 -12.38 12.60 6.33
N ALA A 191 -12.98 13.78 6.20
CA ALA A 191 -13.18 14.74 7.28
C ALA A 191 -14.05 14.17 8.43
N GLU A 192 -13.83 14.64 9.66
CA GLU A 192 -14.58 14.18 10.84
C GLU A 192 -16.10 14.28 10.68
N GLU A 193 -16.57 15.39 10.12
CA GLU A 193 -18.01 15.60 9.89
C GLU A 193 -18.59 14.61 8.88
N GLU A 194 -17.82 14.24 7.84
CA GLU A 194 -18.21 13.20 6.91
C GLU A 194 -18.22 11.83 7.59
N LYS A 195 -17.22 11.53 8.43
CA LYS A 195 -17.15 10.27 9.20
C LYS A 195 -18.36 10.10 10.11
N LYS A 196 -18.71 11.12 10.91
CA LYS A 196 -19.87 11.07 11.81
C LYS A 196 -21.17 10.88 11.02
N ARG A 197 -21.32 11.63 9.92
CA ARG A 197 -22.54 11.62 9.09
C ARG A 197 -22.76 10.30 8.35
N LYS A 198 -21.72 9.64 7.86
CA LYS A 198 -21.83 8.42 7.04
C LYS A 198 -21.53 7.12 7.79
N PHE A 199 -20.61 7.16 8.74
CA PHE A 199 -19.98 5.96 9.29
C PHE A 199 -20.16 5.80 10.80
N SER A 200 -20.94 6.66 11.46
CA SER A 200 -21.42 6.38 12.82
C SER A 200 -22.30 5.12 12.85
N ASN A 201 -22.45 4.52 14.03
CA ASN A 201 -23.27 3.32 14.20
C ASN A 201 -24.71 3.52 13.73
N ASP A 202 -25.28 4.69 14.02
CA ASP A 202 -26.63 5.05 13.61
C ASP A 202 -26.71 5.30 12.10
N ALA A 203 -25.72 6.02 11.53
CA ALA A 203 -25.66 6.30 10.10
C ALA A 203 -25.56 5.03 9.25
N LEU A 204 -24.70 4.08 9.62
CA LEU A 204 -24.56 2.80 8.91
C LEU A 204 -25.85 1.97 8.94
N LEU A 205 -26.55 1.95 10.08
CA LEU A 205 -27.81 1.22 10.22
C LEU A 205 -28.96 1.84 9.43
N LYS A 206 -28.96 3.17 9.31
CA LYS A 206 -29.97 3.95 8.57
C LYS A 206 -29.60 4.20 7.11
N SER A 207 -28.41 3.81 6.67
CA SER A 207 -27.99 4.03 5.29
C SER A 207 -28.95 3.36 4.31
N ASN A 208 -29.40 4.15 3.34
CA ASN A 208 -30.23 3.72 2.23
C ASN A 208 -29.43 3.55 0.94
N ALA A 209 -28.09 3.64 1.00
CA ALA A 209 -27.24 3.43 -0.15
C ALA A 209 -27.48 2.02 -0.74
N PRO A 210 -27.75 1.89 -2.05
CA PRO A 210 -27.89 0.59 -2.65
C PRO A 210 -26.52 -0.10 -2.67
N LEU A 211 -26.49 -1.36 -2.24
CA LEU A 211 -25.35 -2.23 -2.50
C LEU A 211 -25.14 -2.29 -4.01
N ARG A 212 -23.90 -2.01 -4.43
CA ARG A 212 -23.52 -2.04 -5.85
C ARG A 212 -23.26 -3.48 -6.30
N ASP A 213 -23.24 -3.71 -7.61
CA ASP A 213 -22.93 -5.02 -8.16
C ASP A 213 -21.60 -5.54 -7.63
N PHE A 214 -21.60 -6.81 -7.22
CA PHE A 214 -20.45 -7.48 -6.64
C PHE A 214 -20.04 -8.63 -7.55
N LYS A 215 -18.85 -8.55 -8.14
CA LYS A 215 -18.27 -9.61 -8.97
C LYS A 215 -17.11 -10.26 -8.24
N ALA A 216 -17.10 -11.59 -8.15
CA ALA A 216 -16.01 -12.38 -7.59
C ALA A 216 -15.31 -13.16 -8.70
N HIS A 217 -14.00 -12.97 -8.84
CA HIS A 217 -13.18 -13.67 -9.82
C HIS A 217 -12.19 -14.60 -9.10
N SER A 218 -12.16 -15.88 -9.47
CA SER A 218 -11.23 -16.87 -8.91
C SER A 218 -9.92 -17.01 -9.69
N LYS A 219 -9.73 -16.19 -10.72
CA LYS A 219 -8.57 -16.15 -11.62
C LYS A 219 -8.33 -14.71 -12.07
N GLY A 220 -7.11 -14.43 -12.51
CA GLY A 220 -6.67 -13.10 -12.93
C GLY A 220 -6.22 -12.26 -11.74
N GLU A 221 -5.46 -11.22 -12.05
CA GLU A 221 -4.82 -10.35 -11.07
C GLU A 221 -5.44 -8.95 -11.08
N ILE A 222 -5.24 -8.20 -9.99
CA ILE A 222 -5.77 -6.84 -9.86
C ILE A 222 -5.20 -5.93 -10.96
N GLN A 223 -3.90 -5.99 -11.19
CA GLN A 223 -3.22 -5.11 -12.16
C GLN A 223 -3.59 -5.36 -13.63
N ASP A 224 -4.22 -6.50 -13.93
CA ASP A 224 -4.66 -6.84 -15.29
C ASP A 224 -6.13 -6.41 -15.55
N SER A 225 -6.77 -5.82 -14.54
CA SER A 225 -8.16 -5.37 -14.61
C SER A 225 -8.27 -4.04 -15.35
N LYS A 226 -8.59 -4.09 -16.64
CA LYS A 226 -8.72 -2.90 -17.49
C LYS A 226 -9.89 -2.01 -17.07
N GLY A 227 -9.69 -0.69 -17.10
CA GLY A 227 -10.75 0.29 -16.82
C GLY A 227 -11.29 0.25 -15.38
N ALA A 228 -10.50 -0.27 -14.45
CA ALA A 228 -10.84 -0.35 -13.02
C ALA A 228 -9.83 0.43 -12.17
N ILE A 229 -10.27 0.84 -10.98
CA ILE A 229 -9.37 1.31 -9.93
C ILE A 229 -8.65 0.10 -9.35
N HIS A 230 -7.32 0.12 -9.29
CA HIS A 230 -6.49 -0.99 -8.77
C HIS A 230 -6.21 -0.78 -7.29
N ALA A 231 -6.57 -1.77 -6.47
CA ALA A 231 -6.21 -1.78 -5.06
C ALA A 231 -4.71 -2.03 -4.87
N ASP A 232 -4.10 -1.22 -4.04
CA ASP A 232 -2.82 -1.49 -3.39
C ASP A 232 -3.08 -1.77 -1.90
N PHE A 233 -2.77 -2.99 -1.46
CA PHE A 233 -2.92 -3.47 -0.09
C PHE A 233 -1.76 -2.97 0.77
N ALA A 234 -1.75 -1.65 0.91
CA ALA A 234 -0.61 -0.91 1.37
C ALA A 234 -0.28 -1.14 2.86
N ASN A 235 0.96 -0.80 3.21
CA ASN A 235 1.31 -0.37 4.55
C ASN A 235 0.85 1.09 4.78
N GLU A 236 0.69 1.52 6.04
CA GLU A 236 0.40 2.94 6.35
C GLU A 236 1.54 3.86 5.87
N TRP A 237 2.76 3.32 5.79
CA TRP A 237 3.91 3.90 5.11
C TRP A 237 3.94 3.40 3.68
N ILE A 238 3.45 4.22 2.74
CA ILE A 238 3.31 3.82 1.33
C ILE A 238 4.61 3.23 0.76
N GLY A 239 4.47 2.15 -0.01
CA GLY A 239 5.59 1.39 -0.58
C GLY A 239 6.08 0.28 0.37
N GLY A 240 5.67 0.28 1.64
CA GLY A 240 5.92 -0.83 2.57
C GLY A 240 7.37 -1.31 2.57
N GLY A 241 7.57 -2.59 2.26
CA GLY A 241 8.89 -3.20 2.17
C GLY A 241 9.54 -3.14 0.79
N ALA A 242 9.06 -2.34 -0.17
CA ALA A 242 9.46 -2.43 -1.58
C ALA A 242 10.97 -2.26 -1.78
N LEU A 243 11.58 -1.38 -0.98
CA LEU A 243 13.03 -1.13 -0.99
C LEU A 243 13.77 -1.87 0.13
N MET A 244 13.07 -2.76 0.86
CA MET A 244 13.59 -3.53 2.00
C MET A 244 13.38 -5.05 1.84
N GLY A 245 13.27 -5.52 0.59
CA GLY A 245 13.16 -6.95 0.25
C GLY A 245 11.76 -7.55 0.36
N GLY A 246 10.74 -6.74 0.64
CA GLY A 246 9.34 -7.16 0.57
C GLY A 246 8.97 -7.62 -0.85
N CYS A 247 8.11 -8.63 -0.95
CA CYS A 247 7.71 -9.29 -2.19
C CYS A 247 6.25 -9.73 -2.14
N VAL A 248 5.38 -8.99 -1.44
CA VAL A 248 3.94 -9.26 -1.43
C VAL A 248 3.23 -8.25 -2.34
N GLN A 249 1.90 -8.11 -2.25
CA GLN A 249 1.13 -7.41 -3.29
C GLN A 249 1.54 -5.95 -3.52
N GLU A 250 1.76 -5.16 -2.46
CA GLU A 250 2.22 -3.76 -2.56
C GLU A 250 3.61 -3.68 -3.20
N GLU A 251 4.58 -4.45 -2.68
CA GLU A 251 5.96 -4.36 -3.18
C GLU A 251 6.08 -4.84 -4.62
N ILE A 252 5.37 -5.90 -4.99
CA ILE A 252 5.31 -6.35 -6.39
C ILE A 252 4.74 -5.24 -7.27
N LEU A 253 3.66 -4.58 -6.86
CA LEU A 253 3.05 -3.49 -7.61
C LEU A 253 4.04 -2.35 -7.86
N PHE A 254 4.80 -1.96 -6.83
CA PHE A 254 5.80 -0.89 -6.92
C PHE A 254 7.01 -1.29 -7.77
N MET A 255 7.38 -2.58 -7.80
CA MET A 255 8.46 -3.06 -8.69
C MET A 255 8.04 -3.10 -10.16
N ILE A 256 6.79 -3.48 -10.47
CA ILE A 256 6.30 -3.48 -11.86
C ILE A 256 5.94 -2.07 -12.35
N ARG A 257 5.70 -1.12 -11.42
CA ARG A 257 5.43 0.31 -11.67
C ARG A 257 6.36 1.21 -10.85
N PRO A 258 7.66 1.30 -11.18
CA PRO A 258 8.63 2.04 -10.37
C PRO A 258 8.31 3.52 -10.18
N GLU A 259 7.54 4.14 -11.08
CA GLU A 259 7.06 5.53 -10.90
C GLU A 259 6.29 5.74 -9.58
N CYS A 260 5.67 4.69 -9.03
CA CYS A 260 5.01 4.73 -7.71
C CYS A 260 5.99 4.99 -6.56
N LEU A 261 7.25 4.54 -6.66
CA LEU A 261 8.25 4.71 -5.59
C LEU A 261 8.51 6.18 -5.25
N ALA A 262 8.28 7.12 -6.18
CA ALA A 262 8.41 8.55 -5.90
C ALA A 262 7.51 9.01 -4.75
N SER A 263 6.36 8.37 -4.52
CA SER A 263 5.46 8.72 -3.41
C SER A 263 6.12 8.56 -2.05
N MET A 264 7.10 7.65 -1.92
CA MET A 264 7.83 7.40 -0.67
C MET A 264 8.57 8.64 -0.17
N LEU A 265 8.99 9.53 -1.08
CA LEU A 265 9.77 10.72 -0.73
C LEU A 265 8.94 11.82 -0.04
N PHE A 266 7.67 11.97 -0.43
CA PHE A 266 6.87 13.14 -0.07
C PHE A 266 5.48 12.82 0.48
N CYS A 267 5.11 11.55 0.64
CA CYS A 267 3.87 11.17 1.31
C CYS A 267 4.16 10.77 2.76
N GLU A 268 3.69 11.58 3.72
CA GLU A 268 3.74 11.17 5.13
C GLU A 268 2.96 9.87 5.40
N VAL A 269 3.18 9.24 6.56
CA VAL A 269 2.34 8.10 7.02
C VAL A 269 0.83 8.41 6.93
N MET A 270 0.04 7.44 6.47
CA MET A 270 -1.42 7.56 6.36
C MET A 270 -2.10 7.40 7.72
N ALA A 271 -3.04 8.29 8.03
CA ALA A 271 -3.91 8.14 9.19
C ALA A 271 -5.11 7.19 8.89
N PRO A 272 -5.89 6.74 9.89
CA PRO A 272 -7.01 5.80 9.69
C PRO A 272 -8.11 6.27 8.72
N ASN A 273 -8.22 7.57 8.47
CA ASN A 273 -9.20 8.20 7.58
C ASN A 273 -8.62 8.63 6.23
N GLU A 274 -7.43 8.14 5.87
CA GLU A 274 -6.70 8.61 4.69
C GLU A 274 -6.41 7.50 3.69
N SER A 275 -6.13 7.89 2.46
CA SER A 275 -5.59 7.02 1.42
C SER A 275 -4.73 7.83 0.45
N ILE A 276 -3.84 7.16 -0.29
CA ILE A 276 -3.05 7.78 -1.35
C ILE A 276 -3.50 7.21 -2.69
N ILE A 277 -3.72 8.09 -3.67
CA ILE A 277 -4.17 7.74 -5.01
C ILE A 277 -3.07 8.12 -5.99
N ILE A 278 -2.64 7.17 -6.81
CA ILE A 278 -1.62 7.35 -7.84
C ILE A 278 -2.28 7.16 -9.21
N THR A 279 -2.32 8.21 -10.01
CA THR A 279 -2.93 8.20 -11.35
C THR A 279 -1.87 8.43 -12.41
N GLY A 280 -1.77 7.54 -13.40
CA GLY A 280 -0.88 7.72 -14.55
C GLY A 280 0.40 6.88 -14.54
N ALA A 281 0.67 6.10 -13.49
CA ALA A 281 1.87 5.27 -13.38
C ALA A 281 1.88 4.13 -14.43
N GLU A 282 2.95 4.05 -15.21
CA GLU A 282 3.19 3.02 -16.24
C GLU A 282 3.65 1.71 -15.61
N ARG A 283 3.15 0.59 -16.12
CA ARG A 283 3.75 -0.72 -15.87
C ARG A 283 4.89 -0.94 -16.86
N PHE A 284 6.11 -1.10 -16.34
CA PHE A 284 7.32 -1.34 -17.15
C PHE A 284 7.64 -2.81 -17.30
N SER A 285 7.31 -3.65 -16.31
CA SER A 285 7.80 -5.02 -16.27
C SER A 285 6.69 -6.07 -16.16
N SER A 286 6.93 -7.20 -16.81
CA SER A 286 6.19 -8.43 -16.65
C SER A 286 6.76 -9.23 -15.48
N TYR A 287 5.91 -9.98 -14.78
CA TYR A 287 6.33 -10.77 -13.63
C TYR A 287 5.62 -12.12 -13.56
N SER A 288 6.15 -13.01 -12.73
CA SER A 288 5.43 -14.19 -12.25
C SER A 288 5.80 -14.49 -10.80
N GLY A 289 5.02 -15.35 -10.15
CA GLY A 289 5.25 -15.75 -8.77
C GLY A 289 4.83 -14.66 -7.77
N TYR A 290 5.00 -14.99 -6.49
CA TYR A 290 4.62 -14.17 -5.35
C TYR A 290 5.50 -14.53 -4.14
N GLY A 291 5.80 -13.57 -3.27
CA GLY A 291 6.72 -13.79 -2.16
C GLY A 291 8.09 -14.25 -2.66
N HIS A 292 8.62 -15.32 -2.07
CA HIS A 292 9.92 -15.89 -2.44
C HIS A 292 10.01 -16.44 -3.88
N THR A 293 8.88 -16.62 -4.58
CA THR A 293 8.86 -17.07 -5.99
C THR A 293 8.76 -15.92 -6.98
N PHE A 294 8.68 -14.67 -6.50
CA PHE A 294 8.60 -13.49 -7.34
C PHE A 294 9.83 -13.38 -8.26
N THR A 295 9.57 -13.25 -9.56
CA THR A 295 10.62 -13.21 -10.57
C THR A 295 10.25 -12.30 -11.73
N TRP A 296 11.26 -11.66 -12.31
CA TRP A 296 11.14 -10.82 -13.51
C TRP A 296 10.92 -11.66 -14.76
N LYS A 297 9.99 -11.24 -15.62
CA LYS A 297 9.61 -11.98 -16.84
C LYS A 297 9.83 -11.22 -18.14
N GLY A 298 10.45 -10.04 -18.09
CA GLY A 298 10.70 -9.24 -19.28
C GLY A 298 10.01 -7.89 -19.25
N ASP A 299 10.20 -7.18 -20.36
CA ASP A 299 9.50 -5.93 -20.67
C ASP A 299 7.97 -6.09 -20.65
N TYR A 300 7.28 -5.01 -20.33
CA TYR A 300 5.85 -4.85 -20.50
C TYR A 300 5.59 -3.51 -21.18
N ARG A 301 5.02 -3.56 -22.38
CA ARG A 301 4.57 -2.37 -23.12
C ARG A 301 3.14 -2.08 -22.70
N ASP A 302 2.96 -1.09 -21.84
CA ASP A 302 1.64 -0.76 -21.29
C ASP A 302 0.71 -0.23 -22.40
N PRO A 303 -0.37 -0.95 -22.76
CA PRO A 303 -1.27 -0.53 -23.83
C PRO A 303 -2.30 0.50 -23.35
N THR A 304 -2.23 0.94 -22.09
CA THR A 304 -3.20 1.87 -21.52
C THR A 304 -3.12 3.22 -22.23
N PRO A 305 -4.23 3.77 -22.74
CA PRO A 305 -4.21 5.06 -23.41
C PRO A 305 -3.96 6.19 -22.43
N LEU A 306 -3.48 7.32 -22.95
CA LEU A 306 -3.38 8.58 -22.20
C LEU A 306 -4.76 9.24 -22.05
N ASP A 307 -4.92 10.00 -20.98
CA ASP A 307 -5.99 10.98 -20.82
C ASP A 307 -5.58 12.36 -21.37
N SER A 308 -6.49 13.33 -21.32
CA SER A 308 -6.22 14.69 -21.82
C SER A 308 -5.15 15.46 -21.01
N HIS A 309 -4.72 14.93 -19.86
CA HIS A 309 -3.65 15.51 -19.04
C HIS A 309 -2.32 14.78 -19.25
N LYS A 310 -2.21 13.95 -20.30
CA LYS A 310 -1.06 13.09 -20.61
C LYS A 310 -0.70 12.13 -19.47
N ARG A 311 -1.71 11.62 -18.75
CA ARG A 311 -1.53 10.56 -17.74
C ARG A 311 -2.06 9.25 -18.32
N LEU A 312 -1.45 8.11 -18.03
CA LEU A 312 -2.07 6.83 -18.37
C LEU A 312 -3.40 6.69 -17.61
N ARG A 313 -4.42 6.10 -18.26
CA ARG A 313 -5.73 5.81 -17.64
C ARG A 313 -5.66 4.64 -16.64
N THR A 314 -4.66 4.67 -15.76
CA THR A 314 -4.41 3.75 -14.65
C THR A 314 -4.58 4.52 -13.35
N VAL A 315 -5.37 3.98 -12.43
CA VAL A 315 -5.57 4.55 -11.09
C VAL A 315 -5.29 3.47 -10.06
N ILE A 316 -4.33 3.74 -9.18
CA ILE A 316 -3.96 2.88 -8.06
C ILE A 316 -4.39 3.59 -6.78
N VAL A 317 -4.98 2.85 -5.84
CA VAL A 317 -5.39 3.37 -4.54
C VAL A 317 -4.70 2.57 -3.44
N ALA A 318 -3.81 3.22 -2.71
CA ALA A 318 -3.08 2.69 -1.57
C ALA A 318 -3.87 2.94 -0.29
N PHE A 319 -4.24 1.86 0.39
CA PHE A 319 -5.00 1.90 1.64
C PHE A 319 -4.66 0.71 2.53
N ASP A 320 -4.22 1.01 3.75
CA ASP A 320 -3.68 0.04 4.68
C ASP A 320 -4.75 -0.61 5.56
N ALA A 321 -4.69 -1.92 5.77
CA ALA A 321 -5.58 -2.64 6.68
C ALA A 321 -5.04 -2.67 8.11
N LEU A 322 -5.91 -2.85 9.11
CA LEU A 322 -5.47 -3.19 10.45
C LEU A 322 -4.87 -4.59 10.49
N VAL A 323 -3.82 -4.78 11.29
CA VAL A 323 -3.33 -6.10 11.66
C VAL A 323 -4.37 -6.78 12.56
N ALA A 324 -4.94 -7.88 12.08
CA ALA A 324 -5.97 -8.60 12.79
C ALA A 324 -5.37 -9.58 13.79
N THR A 325 -5.95 -9.58 14.99
CA THR A 325 -5.95 -10.71 15.92
C THR A 325 -7.31 -11.42 15.82
N SER A 326 -7.45 -12.61 16.39
CA SER A 326 -8.62 -13.47 16.16
C SER A 326 -9.95 -12.78 16.48
N SER A 327 -10.02 -11.93 17.51
CA SER A 327 -11.26 -11.26 17.94
C SER A 327 -11.31 -9.75 17.64
N ASN A 328 -10.17 -9.04 17.53
CA ASN A 328 -10.19 -7.57 17.47
C ASN A 328 -10.89 -7.02 16.21
N GLN A 329 -10.82 -7.73 15.09
CA GLN A 329 -11.34 -7.30 13.79
C GLN A 329 -12.87 -7.19 13.74
N TYR A 330 -13.56 -7.85 14.68
CA TYR A 330 -15.02 -7.83 14.83
C TYR A 330 -15.51 -6.71 15.75
N LYS A 331 -14.59 -6.01 16.44
CA LYS A 331 -14.96 -4.82 17.22
C LYS A 331 -15.52 -3.74 16.30
N MET A 332 -16.57 -3.08 16.77
CA MET A 332 -17.30 -2.10 15.97
C MET A 332 -16.39 -0.98 15.46
N GLU A 333 -15.51 -0.47 16.32
CA GLU A 333 -14.59 0.62 16.01
C GLU A 333 -13.60 0.22 14.92
N ASN A 334 -13.14 -1.04 14.95
CA ASN A 334 -12.22 -1.58 13.95
C ASN A 334 -12.94 -1.83 12.62
N MET A 335 -14.16 -2.35 12.63
CA MET A 335 -14.96 -2.48 11.40
C MET A 335 -15.24 -1.12 10.78
N GLN A 336 -15.62 -0.11 11.58
CA GLN A 336 -15.82 1.26 11.12
C GLN A 336 -14.55 1.87 10.55
N ARG A 337 -13.39 1.67 11.21
CA ARG A 337 -12.10 2.10 10.70
C ARG A 337 -11.82 1.53 9.31
N GLU A 338 -11.99 0.23 9.13
CA GLU A 338 -11.75 -0.42 7.83
C GLU A 338 -12.74 0.06 6.76
N ILE A 339 -14.00 0.31 7.13
CA ILE A 339 -14.99 0.91 6.21
C ILE A 339 -14.54 2.30 5.77
N ILE A 340 -14.17 3.16 6.70
CA ILE A 340 -13.73 4.54 6.42
C ILE A 340 -12.47 4.54 5.57
N LYS A 341 -11.50 3.68 5.88
CA LYS A 341 -10.24 3.55 5.12
C LYS A 341 -10.50 3.14 3.68
N ALA A 342 -11.27 2.08 3.45
CA ALA A 342 -11.64 1.65 2.10
C ALA A 342 -12.53 2.67 1.39
N TYR A 343 -13.34 3.45 2.12
CA TYR A 343 -14.12 4.54 1.55
C TYR A 343 -13.24 5.72 1.13
N ALA A 344 -12.22 6.09 1.91
CA ALA A 344 -11.24 7.12 1.55
C ALA A 344 -10.61 6.78 0.18
N ALA A 345 -10.21 5.52 0.02
CA ALA A 345 -9.63 4.99 -1.21
C ALA A 345 -10.54 5.06 -2.44
N LEU A 346 -11.85 5.31 -2.28
CA LEU A 346 -12.84 5.29 -3.36
C LEU A 346 -13.62 6.62 -3.51
N SER A 347 -13.48 7.52 -2.54
CA SER A 347 -14.23 8.79 -2.43
C SER A 347 -13.38 10.01 -2.77
N PHE A 348 -12.46 9.87 -3.72
CA PHE A 348 -11.60 10.95 -4.19
C PHE A 348 -12.23 11.73 -5.34
N PRO A 349 -11.86 13.02 -5.55
CA PRO A 349 -12.45 13.88 -6.56
C PRO A 349 -12.41 13.28 -7.97
N ARG A 350 -13.47 13.51 -8.75
CA ARG A 350 -13.50 13.09 -10.16
C ARG A 350 -12.38 13.69 -10.98
N SER A 351 -11.94 14.91 -10.65
CA SER A 351 -10.79 15.55 -11.29
C SER A 351 -9.50 14.74 -11.20
N CYS A 352 -9.38 13.80 -10.25
CA CYS A 352 -8.24 12.88 -10.21
C CYS A 352 -8.20 11.93 -11.42
N PHE A 353 -9.31 11.69 -12.13
CA PHE A 353 -9.36 10.70 -13.23
C PHE A 353 -10.23 11.08 -14.44
N GLU A 354 -11.14 12.04 -14.31
CA GLU A 354 -11.95 12.58 -15.41
C GLU A 354 -11.36 13.93 -15.83
N SER A 355 -10.81 13.97 -17.05
CA SER A 355 -10.72 15.23 -17.79
C SER A 355 -12.13 15.79 -17.97
N HIS A 356 -12.33 17.08 -17.69
CA HIS A 356 -13.64 17.76 -17.70
C HIS A 356 -14.35 17.83 -19.08
N ALA A 357 -14.08 16.92 -20.02
CA ALA A 357 -14.67 16.90 -21.36
C ALA A 357 -14.98 15.51 -21.95
N GLU A 358 -14.44 14.40 -21.43
CA GLU A 358 -14.76 13.07 -21.98
C GLU A 358 -16.03 12.50 -21.33
N LYS A 359 -17.17 12.74 -22.00
CA LYS A 359 -18.50 12.20 -21.68
C LYS A 359 -18.45 10.69 -21.40
N GLY A 360 -18.38 10.30 -20.13
CA GLY A 360 -18.79 8.97 -19.66
C GLY A 360 -17.70 8.02 -19.16
N TYR A 361 -16.42 8.41 -19.12
CA TYR A 361 -15.36 7.56 -18.54
C TYR A 361 -15.26 7.72 -17.03
N ALA A 362 -16.24 7.17 -16.30
CA ALA A 362 -16.14 6.98 -14.87
C ALA A 362 -15.54 5.60 -14.60
N PHE A 363 -14.47 5.50 -13.81
CA PHE A 363 -14.08 4.22 -13.23
C PHE A 363 -15.23 3.73 -12.34
N LYS A 364 -16.02 2.80 -12.89
CA LYS A 364 -17.20 2.20 -12.24
C LYS A 364 -16.81 0.97 -11.42
N ALA A 365 -15.68 0.35 -11.75
CA ALA A 365 -15.18 -0.86 -11.12
C ALA A 365 -14.01 -0.56 -10.18
N PHE A 366 -14.02 -1.20 -9.01
CA PHE A 366 -12.88 -1.27 -8.10
C PHE A 366 -12.31 -2.69 -8.09
N ALA A 367 -11.17 -2.90 -8.75
CA ALA A 367 -10.45 -4.16 -8.79
C ALA A 367 -9.65 -4.32 -7.48
N THR A 368 -10.11 -5.21 -6.62
CA THR A 368 -9.52 -5.46 -5.29
C THR A 368 -9.47 -6.95 -4.98
N GLY A 369 -9.22 -7.36 -3.75
CA GLY A 369 -9.10 -8.75 -3.35
C GLY A 369 -9.06 -8.97 -1.84
N ASN A 370 -8.18 -9.88 -1.42
CA ASN A 370 -8.01 -10.32 -0.03
C ASN A 370 -7.24 -9.28 0.82
N TRP A 371 -7.70 -8.02 0.81
CA TRP A 371 -7.11 -6.89 1.51
C TRP A 371 -6.97 -7.15 3.02
N GLY A 372 -5.74 -7.07 3.52
CA GLY A 372 -5.41 -7.31 4.93
C GLY A 372 -5.53 -8.77 5.39
N CYS A 373 -5.73 -9.74 4.50
CA CYS A 373 -5.96 -11.14 4.87
C CYS A 373 -4.72 -12.05 4.83
N GLY A 374 -3.62 -11.58 4.21
CA GLY A 374 -2.35 -12.29 4.16
C GLY A 374 -1.54 -12.08 5.43
N ALA A 375 -0.45 -11.31 5.33
CA ALA A 375 0.43 -10.98 6.47
C ALA A 375 -0.34 -10.38 7.66
N PHE A 376 -1.44 -9.66 7.40
CA PHE A 376 -2.26 -8.98 8.41
C PHE A 376 -3.40 -9.84 8.97
N ARG A 377 -3.53 -11.11 8.54
CA ARG A 377 -4.38 -12.14 9.17
C ARG A 377 -5.89 -11.85 9.24
N GLY A 378 -6.39 -10.90 8.46
CA GLY A 378 -7.81 -10.55 8.40
C GLY A 378 -8.70 -11.67 7.86
N HIS A 379 -9.93 -11.75 8.36
CA HIS A 379 -10.93 -12.71 7.91
C HIS A 379 -11.50 -12.30 6.54
N ILE A 380 -11.27 -13.13 5.51
CA ILE A 380 -11.60 -12.83 4.11
C ILE A 380 -13.08 -12.45 3.91
N PRO A 381 -14.08 -13.22 4.38
CA PRO A 381 -15.49 -12.84 4.22
C PRO A 381 -15.84 -11.50 4.86
N LEU A 382 -15.29 -11.19 6.04
CA LEU A 382 -15.49 -9.91 6.71
C LEU A 382 -14.89 -8.78 5.87
N LYS A 383 -13.61 -8.88 5.50
CA LYS A 383 -12.92 -7.85 4.71
C LYS A 383 -13.58 -7.61 3.35
N ALA A 384 -14.06 -8.66 2.68
CA ALA A 384 -14.84 -8.52 1.44
C ALA A 384 -16.15 -7.74 1.67
N MET A 385 -16.85 -8.01 2.77
CA MET A 385 -18.08 -7.32 3.13
C MET A 385 -17.85 -5.84 3.46
N LEU A 386 -16.80 -5.51 4.23
CA LEU A 386 -16.46 -4.13 4.58
C LEU A 386 -16.09 -3.33 3.32
N GLN A 387 -15.28 -3.89 2.42
CA GLN A 387 -14.97 -3.28 1.13
C GLN A 387 -16.24 -3.05 0.28
N TRP A 388 -17.19 -3.99 0.30
CA TRP A 388 -18.44 -3.85 -0.44
C TRP A 388 -19.32 -2.71 0.09
N ILE A 389 -19.42 -2.57 1.41
CA ILE A 389 -20.11 -1.46 2.07
C ILE A 389 -19.46 -0.14 1.65
N SER A 390 -18.14 -0.02 1.80
CA SER A 390 -17.39 1.20 1.44
C SER A 390 -17.54 1.59 -0.01
N ALA A 391 -17.40 0.63 -0.93
CA ALA A 391 -17.56 0.87 -2.36
C ALA A 391 -18.99 1.34 -2.69
N SER A 392 -20.00 0.71 -2.07
CA SER A 392 -21.40 1.09 -2.26
C SER A 392 -21.69 2.51 -1.78
N GLU A 393 -21.14 2.89 -0.62
CA GLU A 393 -21.22 4.25 -0.06
C GLU A 393 -20.50 5.30 -0.92
N ALA A 394 -19.43 4.92 -1.60
CA ALA A 394 -18.72 5.76 -2.57
C ALA A 394 -19.40 5.79 -3.96
N GLY A 395 -20.50 5.05 -4.15
CA GLY A 395 -21.18 4.93 -5.43
C GLY A 395 -20.40 4.16 -6.49
N LYS A 396 -19.42 3.34 -6.10
CA LYS A 396 -18.56 2.53 -6.97
C LYS A 396 -18.98 1.04 -6.90
N GLY A 397 -18.97 0.32 -8.02
CA GLY A 397 -19.21 -1.13 -8.04
C GLY A 397 -17.92 -1.91 -7.77
N PRO A 398 -17.80 -2.66 -6.66
CA PRO A 398 -16.59 -3.45 -6.41
C PRO A 398 -16.53 -4.69 -7.31
N SER A 399 -15.36 -4.93 -7.90
CA SER A 399 -15.00 -6.16 -8.59
C SER A 399 -13.85 -6.83 -7.81
N LEU A 400 -14.18 -7.84 -7.01
CA LEU A 400 -13.23 -8.55 -6.15
C LEU A 400 -12.56 -9.70 -6.90
N HIS A 401 -11.27 -9.58 -7.10
CA HIS A 401 -10.36 -10.63 -7.54
C HIS A 401 -9.87 -11.39 -6.30
N THR A 402 -10.43 -12.58 -6.07
CA THR A 402 -10.09 -13.40 -4.91
C THR A 402 -8.87 -14.25 -5.25
N ILE A 403 -7.75 -14.01 -4.55
CA ILE A 403 -6.46 -14.66 -4.82
C ILE A 403 -6.45 -16.15 -4.37
N SER A 404 -7.40 -16.61 -3.55
CA SER A 404 -7.38 -17.99 -3.06
C SER A 404 -8.31 -18.91 -3.86
N LYS A 405 -7.82 -20.13 -4.15
CA LYS A 405 -8.59 -21.31 -4.58
C LYS A 405 -9.72 -21.70 -3.60
N GLN A 406 -9.94 -20.96 -2.52
CA GLN A 406 -11.09 -21.12 -1.65
C GLN A 406 -12.30 -20.51 -2.35
N LYS A 407 -13.25 -21.36 -2.76
CA LYS A 407 -14.56 -20.90 -3.23
C LYS A 407 -15.14 -19.94 -2.18
N LEU A 408 -15.16 -18.64 -2.48
CA LEU A 408 -15.98 -17.68 -1.75
C LEU A 408 -17.44 -18.07 -1.99
N ARG A 409 -18.03 -18.86 -1.10
CA ARG A 409 -19.49 -19.07 -1.06
C ARG A 409 -20.14 -17.87 -0.37
N LEU A 410 -20.16 -16.73 -1.06
CA LEU A 410 -20.88 -15.55 -0.58
C LEU A 410 -22.35 -15.63 -0.98
N GLN A 411 -23.20 -16.18 -0.10
CA GLN A 411 -24.65 -15.96 -0.19
C GLN A 411 -25.02 -14.79 0.74
N PHE A 412 -24.83 -13.56 0.27
CA PHE A 412 -25.23 -12.37 1.03
C PHE A 412 -26.55 -11.81 0.52
N SER A 413 -27.52 -11.66 1.43
CA SER A 413 -28.70 -10.82 1.25
C SER A 413 -28.61 -9.63 2.21
N LYS A 414 -29.25 -8.49 1.87
CA LYS A 414 -29.32 -7.31 2.76
C LYS A 414 -29.84 -7.65 4.17
N GLN A 415 -30.69 -8.68 4.29
CA GLN A 415 -31.19 -9.19 5.56
C GLN A 415 -30.12 -9.91 6.39
N LYS A 416 -29.24 -10.71 5.77
CA LYS A 416 -28.12 -11.36 6.46
C LYS A 416 -27.08 -10.37 6.95
N LEU A 417 -26.82 -9.31 6.18
CA LEU A 417 -25.96 -8.19 6.56
C LEU A 417 -26.48 -7.44 7.80
N ARG A 418 -27.77 -7.11 7.81
CA ARG A 418 -28.43 -6.49 8.98
C ARG A 418 -28.36 -7.39 10.21
N LEU A 419 -28.63 -8.70 10.04
CA LEU A 419 -28.58 -9.68 11.12
C LEU A 419 -27.17 -9.79 11.71
N TRP A 420 -26.14 -9.87 10.87
CA TRP A 420 -24.75 -9.96 11.30
C TRP A 420 -24.30 -8.73 12.11
N TRP A 421 -24.67 -7.53 11.65
CA TRP A 421 -24.38 -6.28 12.34
C TRP A 421 -25.10 -6.15 13.69
N THR A 422 -26.34 -6.64 13.80
CA THR A 422 -27.07 -6.69 15.07
C THR A 422 -26.51 -7.72 16.05
N THR A 423 -25.98 -8.84 15.57
CA THR A 423 -25.39 -9.88 16.43
C THR A 423 -24.04 -9.43 17.00
N ALA A 424 -23.20 -8.75 16.21
CA ALA A 424 -21.92 -8.20 16.67
C ALA A 424 -22.07 -7.16 17.81
N LYS A 425 -23.21 -6.45 17.89
CA LYS A 425 -23.52 -5.56 19.02
C LYS A 425 -23.76 -6.30 20.35
N ASN A 426 -24.10 -7.59 20.30
CA ASN A 426 -24.54 -8.35 21.47
C ASN A 426 -23.45 -9.26 22.08
N GLU A 427 -22.24 -9.30 21.52
CA GLU A 427 -21.10 -10.11 22.03
C GLU A 427 -20.29 -9.42 23.15
N HIS A 428 -20.88 -8.45 23.85
CA HIS A 428 -20.32 -7.92 25.12
C HIS A 428 -20.57 -8.81 26.34
N ALA A 429 -20.94 -10.08 26.15
CA ALA A 429 -21.19 -11.01 27.25
C ALA A 429 -20.38 -12.30 27.09
N ARG A 430 -19.44 -12.48 28.03
CA ARG A 430 -18.68 -13.68 28.39
C ARG A 430 -17.31 -13.88 27.72
N GLN A 431 -16.32 -13.28 28.38
CA GLN A 431 -15.05 -13.97 28.64
C GLN A 431 -15.36 -15.23 29.46
N ASP A 432 -14.90 -16.39 29.02
CA ASP A 432 -14.58 -17.50 29.92
C ASP A 432 -13.38 -18.27 29.33
N ASP A 433 -12.47 -18.61 30.23
CA ASP A 433 -11.18 -19.25 30.02
C ASP A 433 -11.35 -20.70 29.53
N GLY A 434 -10.58 -21.12 28.52
CA GLY A 434 -10.42 -22.55 28.23
C GLY A 434 -10.03 -22.93 26.80
N GLY A 435 -8.77 -23.31 26.63
CA GLY A 435 -8.25 -24.36 25.74
C GLY A 435 -8.90 -24.61 24.38
N ILE A 436 -8.18 -24.22 23.32
CA ILE A 436 -8.40 -24.63 21.93
C ILE A 436 -8.15 -26.13 21.78
N THR A 437 -9.17 -26.93 21.40
CA THR A 437 -8.98 -28.17 20.62
C THR A 437 -10.18 -28.42 19.69
N HIS A 438 -9.88 -28.64 18.41
CA HIS A 438 -10.75 -29.07 17.29
C HIS A 438 -11.72 -28.05 16.63
N LEU A 439 -11.34 -27.65 15.40
CA LEU A 439 -12.12 -26.86 14.45
C LEU A 439 -12.83 -27.76 13.42
N THR A 440 -14.17 -27.76 13.42
CA THR A 440 -15.10 -27.94 12.28
C THR A 440 -16.54 -28.03 12.82
N PRO A 441 -17.59 -27.52 12.14
CA PRO A 441 -17.81 -26.27 11.43
C PRO A 441 -18.65 -25.28 12.29
N PHE A 442 -18.18 -24.05 12.51
CA PHE A 442 -18.92 -23.02 13.27
C PHE A 442 -20.01 -22.33 12.42
N PHE A 443 -20.88 -23.14 11.82
CA PHE A 443 -22.16 -22.74 11.25
C PHE A 443 -23.22 -23.66 11.87
N CYS A 444 -24.19 -23.05 12.55
CA CYS A 444 -25.31 -23.66 13.28
C CYS A 444 -24.94 -24.10 14.72
N ASN A 445 -25.39 -23.36 15.74
CA ASN A 445 -26.57 -23.85 16.45
C ASN A 445 -27.51 -22.80 17.09
N ASN A 446 -27.51 -21.53 16.68
CA ASN A 446 -28.50 -20.56 17.18
C ASN A 446 -29.34 -19.84 16.11
N CYS A 447 -29.53 -20.46 14.94
CA CYS A 447 -30.28 -19.86 13.82
C CYS A 447 -31.65 -20.51 13.51
N ARG A 448 -32.40 -21.02 14.50
CA ARG A 448 -33.69 -21.68 14.19
C ARG A 448 -34.98 -20.98 14.65
N TYR A 449 -34.94 -19.98 15.54
CA TYR A 449 -36.20 -19.45 16.13
C TYR A 449 -36.68 -18.05 15.73
N CYS A 450 -35.94 -17.27 14.91
CA CYS A 450 -36.41 -15.95 14.49
C CYS A 450 -36.87 -15.83 13.01
N ILE A 451 -36.66 -16.85 12.18
CA ILE A 451 -37.02 -16.80 10.75
C ILE A 451 -38.50 -17.17 10.48
N LEU A 452 -39.21 -17.83 11.42
CA LEU A 452 -40.59 -18.29 11.19
C LEU A 452 -41.70 -17.34 11.66
N ARG A 453 -41.40 -16.21 12.31
CA ARG A 453 -42.45 -15.24 12.74
C ARG A 453 -42.59 -13.99 11.87
N LEU A 454 -41.66 -13.71 10.95
CA LEU A 454 -41.74 -12.54 10.06
C LEU A 454 -42.20 -12.86 8.63
N TRP A 455 -42.53 -14.12 8.33
CA TRP A 455 -42.98 -14.57 7.02
C TRP A 455 -44.46 -14.99 6.96
N ARG A 456 -45.34 -14.23 7.63
CA ARG A 456 -46.80 -14.42 7.55
C ARG A 456 -47.63 -13.15 7.31
N ARG A 457 -47.04 -12.01 6.92
CA ARG A 457 -47.87 -10.81 6.68
C ARG A 457 -47.55 -9.93 5.47
N TRP A 458 -46.71 -10.34 4.52
CA TRP A 458 -46.54 -9.69 3.20
C TRP A 458 -45.83 -10.68 2.26
N GLY A 459 -46.34 -11.08 1.09
CA GLY A 459 -47.62 -10.83 0.45
C GLY A 459 -47.91 -11.98 -0.51
N ALA A 460 -49.13 -12.49 -0.46
CA ALA A 460 -49.71 -13.29 -1.52
C ALA A 460 -50.03 -12.32 -2.67
N GLY A 461 -49.09 -12.21 -3.60
CA GLY A 461 -49.31 -11.70 -4.94
C GLY A 461 -48.61 -12.68 -5.88
N LEU A 462 -49.39 -13.25 -6.79
CA LEU A 462 -49.03 -14.24 -7.83
C LEU A 462 -49.19 -15.72 -7.45
N GLY A 463 -50.33 -16.26 -7.89
CA GLY A 463 -50.32 -17.33 -8.89
C GLY A 463 -50.23 -18.77 -8.38
N ARG A 464 -51.34 -19.50 -8.54
CA ARG A 464 -51.47 -20.95 -8.39
C ARG A 464 -50.49 -21.69 -9.31
N GLY A 465 -50.00 -22.86 -8.87
CA GLY A 465 -49.29 -23.82 -9.72
C GLY A 465 -48.58 -24.91 -8.92
N ASP A 466 -49.27 -26.05 -8.78
CA ASP A 466 -48.76 -27.42 -8.62
C ASP A 466 -47.89 -27.82 -7.43
N THR A 467 -48.58 -28.40 -6.45
CA THR A 467 -48.10 -29.48 -5.58
C THR A 467 -48.02 -30.80 -6.34
N GLN A 468 -46.88 -31.50 -6.35
CA GLN A 468 -46.74 -32.96 -6.12
C GLN A 468 -45.29 -33.47 -6.32
N ALA A 469 -44.99 -34.62 -5.69
CA ALA A 469 -43.81 -35.51 -5.82
C ALA A 469 -42.52 -35.06 -5.10
N LEU A 470 -41.83 -35.81 -4.21
CA LEU A 470 -41.78 -37.21 -3.75
C LEU A 470 -41.15 -37.16 -2.32
N GLY A 471 -41.52 -37.97 -1.33
CA GLY A 471 -41.26 -39.41 -1.27
C GLY A 471 -39.91 -39.67 -0.57
N GLY A 472 -39.94 -40.13 0.69
CA GLY A 472 -38.79 -40.17 1.59
C GLY A 472 -37.76 -41.29 1.36
N ARG A 473 -36.69 -41.26 2.17
CA ARG A 473 -36.04 -42.42 2.79
C ARG A 473 -35.07 -41.98 3.89
N LYS A 474 -35.18 -42.66 5.04
CA LYS A 474 -34.15 -42.78 6.08
C LYS A 474 -33.03 -43.65 5.51
N ASP A 475 -31.78 -43.36 5.87
CA ASP A 475 -30.88 -44.33 6.48
C ASP A 475 -29.57 -43.68 6.94
N GLY A 476 -29.15 -44.07 8.13
CA GLY A 476 -27.90 -43.69 8.76
C GLY A 476 -26.88 -44.83 8.73
N ARG A 477 -25.61 -44.44 8.90
CA ARG A 477 -24.38 -45.24 9.02
C ARG A 477 -23.80 -45.76 7.71
N VAL A 478 -22.58 -45.34 7.38
CA VAL A 478 -21.31 -46.08 7.54
C VAL A 478 -20.14 -45.22 7.04
N ALA A 479 -18.94 -45.51 7.56
CA ALA A 479 -17.60 -45.11 7.12
C ALA A 479 -16.93 -43.96 7.89
N LEU A 480 -16.42 -44.34 9.06
CA LEU A 480 -15.47 -43.62 9.89
C LEU A 480 -14.15 -44.40 9.83
N GLU A 481 -13.43 -44.30 8.71
CA GLU A 481 -12.07 -44.84 8.60
C GLU A 481 -11.35 -44.19 7.40
N GLY A 482 -10.34 -43.38 7.69
CA GLY A 482 -9.64 -42.58 6.66
C GLY A 482 -8.88 -41.35 7.17
N THR A 483 -8.89 -41.06 8.48
CA THR A 483 -8.29 -39.82 9.02
C THR A 483 -7.39 -40.07 10.22
N ARG A 484 -6.51 -41.07 10.16
CA ARG A 484 -5.42 -41.25 11.15
C ARG A 484 -4.01 -41.31 10.59
N GLU A 485 -3.82 -41.28 9.26
CA GLU A 485 -2.48 -41.37 8.66
C GLU A 485 -1.88 -40.03 8.18
N LEU A 486 -2.64 -38.93 8.19
CA LEU A 486 -2.16 -37.61 7.72
C LEU A 486 -1.59 -36.70 8.82
N LEU A 487 -1.68 -37.09 10.10
CA LEU A 487 -1.22 -36.28 11.24
C LEU A 487 0.20 -36.64 11.73
N ARG A 488 0.96 -37.47 10.99
CA ARG A 488 2.33 -37.86 11.36
C ARG A 488 3.46 -37.25 10.50
N ARG A 489 3.16 -36.39 9.51
CA ARG A 489 4.19 -35.86 8.57
C ARG A 489 4.20 -34.34 8.34
N GLY A 490 3.72 -33.52 9.27
CA GLY A 490 3.62 -32.06 9.07
C GLY A 490 4.31 -31.17 10.12
N GLY A 491 5.10 -31.73 11.02
CA GLY A 491 5.88 -30.94 11.98
C GLY A 491 7.20 -30.50 11.33
N HIS A 492 7.30 -29.21 11.00
CA HIS A 492 8.52 -28.36 10.94
C HIS A 492 8.29 -27.20 9.96
N ALA A 493 8.80 -26.01 10.34
CA ALA A 493 8.89 -24.78 9.55
C ALA A 493 7.68 -23.81 9.56
N TRP A 494 7.37 -23.21 10.72
CA TRP A 494 6.83 -21.84 10.79
C TRP A 494 7.41 -21.14 12.02
N GLY A 495 8.59 -20.54 11.86
CA GLY A 495 9.28 -19.84 12.93
C GLY A 495 10.36 -18.93 12.39
N SER A 496 9.96 -17.83 11.73
CA SER A 496 10.75 -16.59 11.52
C SER A 496 10.10 -15.73 10.43
N LEU A 497 9.10 -14.93 10.80
CA LEU A 497 8.57 -13.84 9.95
C LEU A 497 7.87 -12.79 10.82
N LEU A 498 8.64 -12.29 11.79
CA LEU A 498 8.36 -11.06 12.52
C LEU A 498 9.74 -10.46 12.82
N VAL A 499 10.18 -9.51 11.99
CA VAL A 499 11.32 -8.64 12.33
C VAL A 499 10.71 -7.41 13.02
N PRO A 500 10.95 -7.20 14.32
CA PRO A 500 10.57 -5.95 14.97
C PRO A 500 11.58 -4.87 14.57
N TYR A 501 11.04 -3.75 14.11
CA TYR A 501 11.77 -2.50 13.87
C TYR A 501 12.47 -2.05 15.17
N ARG A 502 13.80 -2.22 15.26
CA ARG A 502 14.61 -1.66 16.36
C ARG A 502 15.38 -0.46 15.84
N ARG A 503 15.21 0.68 16.54
CA ARG A 503 16.03 1.89 16.45
C ARG A 503 17.51 1.52 16.57
N THR A 504 18.32 1.86 15.58
CA THR A 504 19.78 1.76 15.65
C THR A 504 20.33 2.95 16.41
N GLY A 505 20.59 2.74 17.71
CA GLY A 505 21.57 3.50 18.47
C GLY A 505 22.91 2.76 18.45
N SER A 506 23.97 3.48 18.10
CA SER A 506 25.38 3.06 18.15
C SER A 506 25.73 2.27 19.43
N ALA A 507 26.33 1.08 19.27
CA ALA A 507 27.21 0.51 20.27
C ALA A 507 28.17 -0.52 19.63
N ALA A 508 29.45 -0.21 19.72
CA ALA A 508 30.57 -1.01 19.24
C ALA A 508 30.64 -2.40 19.90
N ALA A 509 31.10 -3.37 19.11
CA ALA A 509 31.40 -4.73 19.53
C ALA A 509 32.52 -4.77 20.59
N ARG A 510 32.32 -5.56 21.65
CA ARG A 510 33.42 -6.16 22.42
C ARG A 510 33.11 -7.62 22.69
N GLU A 511 34.04 -8.45 22.25
CA GLU A 511 34.11 -9.89 22.45
C GLU A 511 34.17 -10.24 23.95
N LYS A 512 33.51 -11.34 24.31
CA LYS A 512 33.67 -11.97 25.64
C LYS A 512 34.81 -12.98 25.59
N PRO A 513 35.63 -13.05 26.65
CA PRO A 513 36.14 -14.32 27.11
C PRO A 513 35.56 -14.73 28.47
N ARG A 514 35.65 -16.05 28.63
CA ARG A 514 35.16 -16.99 29.65
C ARG A 514 35.28 -16.56 31.12
N ARG A 515 34.35 -17.11 31.92
CA ARG A 515 34.27 -17.07 33.38
C ARG A 515 35.49 -17.74 34.04
N GLY A 516 36.03 -17.09 35.07
CA GLY A 516 36.80 -17.69 36.18
C GLY A 516 36.38 -17.00 37.49
N PRO A 517 36.35 -17.69 38.65
CA PRO A 517 35.75 -17.16 39.87
C PRO A 517 36.78 -16.47 40.80
N CYS A 518 36.24 -15.58 41.65
CA CYS A 518 36.77 -15.11 42.93
C CYS A 518 38.10 -14.34 42.95
N SER A 519 38.05 -13.05 43.30
CA SER A 519 38.34 -12.60 44.68
C SER A 519 38.30 -11.07 44.83
N ARG A 520 37.62 -10.64 45.90
CA ARG A 520 37.97 -9.57 46.87
C ARG A 520 38.12 -8.09 46.43
N HIS A 521 37.45 -7.29 47.27
CA HIS A 521 37.76 -5.92 47.73
C HIS A 521 36.94 -4.73 47.17
N VAL A 522 35.82 -4.48 47.87
CA VAL A 522 35.56 -3.28 48.70
C VAL A 522 36.04 -1.94 48.14
N ARG A 523 35.11 -1.02 47.82
CA ARG A 523 34.84 0.19 48.63
C ARG A 523 33.56 0.92 48.17
N SER A 524 32.78 1.25 49.19
CA SER A 524 31.68 2.18 49.31
C SER A 524 31.86 3.52 48.58
N TYR A 525 30.76 4.12 48.09
CA TYR A 525 30.12 5.28 48.72
C TYR A 525 28.70 5.46 48.16
N ALA A 526 27.81 5.94 49.03
CA ALA A 526 26.36 5.94 48.91
C ALA A 526 25.83 7.37 48.53
N PRO A 527 24.54 7.75 48.72
CA PRO A 527 23.72 8.40 47.69
C PRO A 527 23.18 9.80 48.09
N GLY A 528 22.32 10.38 47.23
CA GLY A 528 21.49 11.58 47.50
C GLY A 528 22.03 12.82 46.79
N VAL A 529 21.24 13.61 46.05
CA VAL A 529 19.84 14.02 46.23
C VAL A 529 19.12 14.07 44.88
#